data_AF-A0A949LBG5-F1
#
_entry.id   AF-A0A949LBG5-F1
#
_cell.length_a   1.000
_cell.length_b   1.000
_cell.length_c   1.000
_cell.angle_alpha   90.00
_cell.angle_beta   90.00
_cell.angle_gamma   90.00
#
_symmetry.space_group_name_H-M   'P 1'
#
loop_
_entity.id
_entity.type
_entity.pdbx_description
1 polymer ?
#
loop_
_entity_poly.entity_id
_entity_poly.type
_entity_poly.pdbx_seq_one_letter_code
_entity_poly.pdbx_strand_id
1 'polypeptide(L)'
;MNNAPESTEIIDVAHVTCGLIPLMQTHLGGTLPEVESVAFRIRQGIETELWSSFGTGRDWRLVEISKDLFTDVARFVRVEQDSLDPLGLLEF
;
A
#
# COMPACT_ATOMS: atom_id res chain seq x y z
N MET A 1 -29.42 -1.30 4.70
CA MET A 1 -28.01 -1.35 5.11
C MET A 1 -27.18 -1.07 3.86
N ASN A 2 -26.76 0.18 3.64
CA ASN A 2 -25.89 0.56 2.52
C ASN A 2 -24.80 1.49 3.07
N ASN A 3 -23.74 0.92 3.65
CA ASN A 3 -22.49 1.65 3.80
C ASN A 3 -21.76 1.53 2.46
N ALA A 4 -21.88 2.55 1.61
CA ALA A 4 -20.85 2.77 0.60
C ALA A 4 -19.56 3.09 1.35
N PRO A 5 -18.43 2.41 1.08
CA PRO A 5 -17.19 2.76 1.74
C PRO A 5 -16.86 4.21 1.36
N GLU A 6 -16.61 4.99 2.41
CA GLU A 6 -16.18 6.38 2.38
C GLU A 6 -15.10 6.54 1.30
N SER A 7 -15.25 7.54 0.42
CA SER A 7 -14.33 7.77 -0.70
C SER A 7 -12.91 8.02 -0.17
N THR A 8 -12.13 6.96 -0.04
CA THR A 8 -10.68 7.05 0.16
C THR A 8 -10.13 7.86 -1.00
N GLU A 9 -9.57 9.03 -0.73
CA GLU A 9 -8.94 9.85 -1.77
C GLU A 9 -7.88 9.01 -2.50
N ILE A 10 -8.05 8.87 -3.82
CA ILE A 10 -7.11 8.10 -4.65
C ILE A 10 -5.99 9.04 -5.08
N ILE A 11 -4.76 8.73 -4.66
CA ILE A 11 -3.57 9.50 -5.00
C ILE A 11 -3.18 9.19 -6.44
N ASP A 12 -3.24 10.17 -7.33
CA ASP A 12 -2.92 9.97 -8.74
C ASP A 12 -1.42 10.10 -9.02
N VAL A 13 -0.80 8.96 -9.31
CA VAL A 13 0.62 8.83 -9.68
C VAL A 13 0.79 8.15 -11.05
N ALA A 14 -0.29 8.05 -11.85
CA ALA A 14 -0.24 7.37 -13.14
C ALA A 14 0.70 8.06 -14.15
N HIS A 15 0.92 9.36 -13.97
CA HIS A 15 1.84 10.17 -14.76
C HIS A 15 3.32 9.97 -14.40
N VAL A 16 3.62 9.30 -13.29
CA VAL A 16 4.99 9.14 -12.79
C VAL A 16 5.68 7.99 -13.52
N THR A 17 6.66 8.32 -14.35
CA THR A 17 7.42 7.36 -15.15
C THR A 17 8.65 6.84 -14.39
N CYS A 18 9.44 7.74 -13.82
CA CYS A 18 10.64 7.45 -13.03
C CYS A 18 10.38 7.71 -11.53
N GLY A 19 10.88 6.83 -10.66
CA GLY A 19 10.81 7.04 -9.20
C GLY A 19 9.45 6.76 -8.56
N LEU A 20 8.53 6.06 -9.25
CA LEU A 20 7.20 5.72 -8.75
C LEU A 20 7.25 4.98 -7.41
N ILE A 21 8.10 3.96 -7.28
CA ILE A 21 8.21 3.15 -6.06
C ILE A 21 8.69 4.00 -4.87
N PRO A 22 9.81 4.75 -4.95
CA PRO A 22 10.20 5.68 -3.90
C PRO A 22 9.10 6.69 -3.54
N LEU A 23 8.42 7.28 -4.53
CA LEU A 23 7.36 8.25 -4.30
C LEU A 23 6.22 7.64 -3.47
N MET A 24 5.73 6.47 -3.86
CA MET A 24 4.68 5.76 -3.13
C MET A 24 5.12 5.43 -1.70
N GLN A 25 6.38 5.01 -1.51
CA GLN A 25 6.93 4.73 -0.18
C GLN A 25 7.01 5.98 0.69
N THR A 26 7.41 7.13 0.14
CA THR A 26 7.40 8.41 0.84
C THR A 26 5.98 8.82 1.24
N HIS A 27 5.00 8.67 0.36
CA HIS A 27 3.60 8.93 0.69
C HIS A 27 3.11 8.03 1.83
N LEU A 28 3.32 6.72 1.73
CA LEU A 28 2.94 5.75 2.76
C LEU A 28 3.61 6.03 4.11
N GLY A 29 4.89 6.43 4.12
CA GLY A 29 5.61 6.79 5.34
C GLY A 29 5.19 8.14 5.95
N GLY A 30 4.63 9.05 5.15
CA GLY A 30 4.06 10.32 5.61
C GLY A 30 2.59 10.25 6.02
N THR A 31 1.93 9.10 5.81
CA THR A 31 0.52 8.91 6.13
C THR A 31 0.28 8.87 7.64
N LEU A 32 -0.72 9.63 8.10
CA LEU A 32 -1.11 9.74 9.50
C LEU A 32 -1.43 8.37 10.14
N PRO A 33 -1.13 8.15 11.43
CA PRO A 33 -1.31 6.86 12.10
C PRO A 33 -2.74 6.30 12.03
N GLU A 34 -3.76 7.16 12.07
CA GLU A 34 -5.18 6.80 12.01
C GLU A 34 -5.65 6.34 10.62
N VAL A 35 -4.85 6.55 9.57
CA VAL A 35 -5.18 6.09 8.23
C VAL A 35 -4.71 4.64 8.06
N GLU A 36 -5.68 3.76 7.87
CA GLU A 36 -5.46 2.31 7.76
C GLU A 36 -5.36 1.82 6.31
N SER A 37 -5.83 2.61 5.34
CA SER A 37 -5.79 2.24 3.92
C SER A 37 -5.47 3.45 3.02
N VAL A 38 -4.66 3.21 1.99
CA VAL A 38 -4.29 4.21 0.98
C VAL A 38 -4.43 3.59 -0.40
N ALA A 39 -4.99 4.34 -1.35
CA ALA A 39 -5.15 3.92 -2.74
C ALA A 39 -4.35 4.84 -3.67
N PHE A 40 -3.67 4.24 -4.65
CA PHE A 40 -2.93 4.95 -5.69
C PHE A 40 -3.48 4.61 -7.06
N ARG A 41 -3.80 5.61 -7.88
CA ARG A 41 -3.99 5.43 -9.31
C ARG A 41 -2.63 5.37 -9.97
N ILE A 42 -2.36 4.29 -10.69
CA ILE A 42 -1.07 3.95 -11.29
C ILE A 42 -1.23 3.70 -12.80
N ARG A 43 -0.12 3.78 -13.52
CA ARG A 43 -0.06 3.32 -14.92
C ARG A 43 -0.25 1.81 -14.99
N GLN A 44 -0.78 1.33 -16.11
CA GLN A 44 -0.93 -0.11 -16.33
C GLN A 44 0.41 -0.80 -16.53
N GLY A 45 0.46 -2.11 -16.25
CA GLY A 45 1.59 -2.97 -16.57
C GLY A 45 2.74 -2.96 -15.56
N ILE A 46 2.56 -2.35 -14.38
CA ILE A 46 3.59 -2.31 -13.31
C ILE A 46 3.28 -3.21 -12.11
N GLU A 47 2.24 -4.04 -12.23
CA GLU A 47 1.74 -4.90 -11.15
C GLU A 47 2.86 -5.77 -10.55
N THR A 48 3.67 -6.39 -11.40
CA THR A 48 4.79 -7.23 -11.00
C THR A 48 5.84 -6.45 -10.21
N GLU A 49 6.18 -5.24 -10.65
CA GLU A 49 7.12 -4.37 -9.95
C GLU A 49 6.57 -3.95 -8.57
N LEU A 50 5.27 -3.68 -8.47
CA LEU A 50 4.63 -3.34 -7.19
C LEU A 50 4.66 -4.52 -6.21
N TRP A 51 4.25 -5.71 -6.63
CA TRP A 51 4.32 -6.90 -5.77
C TRP A 51 5.74 -7.20 -5.31
N SER A 52 6.73 -7.01 -6.20
CA SER A 52 8.14 -7.21 -5.87
C SER A 52 8.67 -6.16 -4.89
N SER A 53 8.18 -4.92 -4.96
CA SER A 53 8.66 -3.79 -4.16
C SER A 53 7.99 -3.66 -2.79
N PHE A 54 6.76 -4.16 -2.65
CA PHE A 54 5.92 -4.02 -1.46
C PHE A 54 5.57 -5.37 -0.80
N GLY A 55 6.20 -6.46 -1.23
CA GLY A 55 5.91 -7.81 -0.74
C GLY A 55 6.46 -8.19 0.63
N THR A 56 7.46 -7.46 1.18
CA THR A 56 8.14 -7.86 2.43
C THR A 56 8.44 -6.68 3.38
N GLY A 57 8.13 -6.87 4.67
CA GLY A 57 8.78 -6.15 5.80
C GLY A 57 8.50 -4.66 5.96
N ARG A 58 7.34 -4.15 5.52
CA ARG A 58 6.98 -2.72 5.66
C ARG A 58 5.67 -2.55 6.41
N ASP A 59 5.48 -1.35 6.98
CA ASP A 59 4.26 -0.93 7.68
C ASP A 59 3.01 -0.90 6.78
N TRP A 60 3.18 -1.13 5.48
CA TRP A 60 2.13 -1.11 4.48
C TRP A 60 2.23 -2.31 3.56
N ARG A 61 1.10 -2.97 3.33
CA ARG A 61 0.97 -4.15 2.46
C ARG A 61 0.06 -3.84 1.29
N LEU A 62 0.54 -4.14 0.09
CA LEU A 62 -0.30 -4.17 -1.11
C LEU A 62 -1.30 -5.35 -0.98
N VAL A 63 -2.59 -5.06 -1.08
CA VAL A 63 -3.66 -6.08 -0.94
C VAL A 63 -4.46 -6.30 -2.21
N GLU A 64 -4.53 -5.29 -3.08
CA GLU A 64 -5.35 -5.34 -4.28
C GLU A 64 -4.76 -4.44 -5.37
N ILE A 65 -4.88 -4.89 -6.63
CA ILE A 65 -4.74 -4.03 -7.81
C ILE A 65 -6.01 -4.21 -8.64
N SER A 66 -6.86 -3.19 -8.67
CA SER A 66 -8.06 -3.14 -9.49
C SER A 66 -7.72 -2.56 -10.86
N LYS A 67 -8.03 -3.30 -11.93
CA LYS A 67 -7.76 -2.85 -13.31
C LYS A 67 -8.90 -1.98 -13.81
N ASP A 68 -8.58 -0.87 -14.46
CA ASP A 68 -9.54 0.02 -15.11
C ASP A 68 -9.09 0.32 -16.56
N LEU A 69 -9.90 1.08 -17.29
CA LEU A 69 -9.54 1.62 -18.59
C LEU A 69 -8.44 2.67 -18.40
N PHE A 70 -7.26 2.42 -19.00
CA PHE A 70 -6.08 3.30 -19.05
C PHE A 70 -5.23 3.43 -17.78
N THR A 71 -5.77 3.10 -16.61
CA THR A 71 -5.03 3.10 -15.33
C THR A 71 -5.44 1.93 -14.46
N ASP A 72 -4.59 1.54 -13.52
CA ASP A 72 -4.95 0.60 -12.47
C ASP A 72 -5.00 1.33 -11.12
N VAL A 73 -5.61 0.73 -10.10
CA VAL A 73 -5.66 1.25 -8.73
C VAL A 73 -5.04 0.24 -7.78
N ALA A 74 -3.93 0.62 -7.14
CA ALA A 74 -3.26 -0.19 -6.14
C ALA A 74 -3.69 0.22 -4.73
N ARG A 75 -4.17 -0.75 -3.95
CA ARG A 75 -4.62 -0.53 -2.57
C ARG A 75 -3.65 -1.11 -1.57
N PHE A 76 -3.30 -0.28 -0.59
CA PHE A 76 -2.44 -0.64 0.53
C PHE A 76 -3.24 -0.60 1.83
N VAL A 77 -2.88 -1.47 2.75
CA VAL A 77 -3.36 -1.44 4.14
C VAL A 77 -2.18 -1.39 5.09
N ARG A 78 -2.34 -0.69 6.21
CA ARG A 78 -1.33 -0.65 7.26
C ARG A 78 -1.22 -2.03 7.91
N VAL A 79 -0.01 -2.49 8.15
CA VAL A 79 0.27 -3.74 8.87
C VAL A 79 0.74 -3.37 10.26
N GLU A 80 0.04 -3.87 11.27
CA GLU A 80 0.57 -3.84 12.64
C GLU A 80 1.82 -4.73 12.66
N GLN A 81 2.98 -4.12 12.89
CA GLN A 81 4.18 -4.88 13.18
C GLN A 81 3.99 -5.49 14.57
N ASP A 82 3.49 -6.72 14.62
CA ASP A 82 3.65 -7.55 15.80
C ASP A 82 5.17 -7.67 16.01
N SER A 83 5.69 -7.01 17.04
CA SER A 83 7.11 -7.16 17.38
C SER A 83 7.27 -8.59 17.85
N LEU A 84 7.60 -9.49 16.93
CA LEU A 84 8.03 -10.83 17.27
C LEU A 84 9.20 -10.66 18.22
N ASP A 85 8.94 -10.99 19.48
CA ASP A 85 9.92 -11.05 20.55
C ASP A 85 11.10 -11.90 20.04
N PRO A 86 12.24 -11.29 19.68
CA PRO A 86 13.23 -11.93 18.80
C PRO A 86 14.01 -13.05 19.49
N LEU A 87 13.65 -13.40 20.72
CA LEU A 87 14.36 -14.38 21.53
C LEU A 87 13.49 -15.52 22.06
N GLY A 88 12.16 -15.49 21.97
CA GLY A 88 11.32 -16.59 22.46
C GLY A 88 11.70 -17.08 23.88
N LEU A 89 12.27 -16.19 24.70
CA LEU A 89 12.69 -16.48 26.07
C LEU A 89 11.51 -16.21 27.00
N LEU A 90 10.44 -16.99 26.84
CA LEU A 90 9.47 -17.17 27.91
C LEU A 90 9.73 -18.55 28.50
N GLU A 91 10.50 -18.54 29.58
CA GLU A 91 10.73 -19.65 30.50
C GLU A 91 9.41 -20.18 31.04
N PHE A 92 9.09 -21.46 30.83
CA PHE A 92 8.33 -22.30 31.76
C PHE A 92 8.74 -23.77 31.62
#